data_AF-L2GLK0-F1
#
_entry.id   AF-L2GLK0-F1
#
_cell.length_a   1.000
_cell.length_b   1.000
_cell.length_c   1.000
_cell.angle_alpha   90.00
_cell.angle_beta   90.00
_cell.angle_gamma   90.00
#
_symmetry.space_group_name_H-M   'P 1'
#
loop_
_entity.id
_entity.type
_entity.pdbx_description
1 polymer ?
#
loop_
_entity_poly.entity_id
_entity_poly.type
_entity_poly.pdbx_seq_one_letter_code
_entity_poly.pdbx_strand_id
1 'polypeptide(L)'
;MNEYESKLGVFAPDGRLIQVEYAQNASNQGGTIVLQALESKIVICYEIRNTNPLIIPMSKIHTIDQDRNIYMIFSGFKADSLIIADKAIDIVCNYKYSTSEDISLPRLARDIAKYNKLLR
;
A
#
# COMPACT_ATOMS: atom_id res chain seq x y z
N MET A 1 -1.40 29.09 0.25
CA MET A 1 -0.58 27.88 0.41
C MET A 1 0.68 28.33 1.13
N ASN A 2 0.82 27.94 2.39
CA ASN A 2 1.93 28.40 3.23
C ASN A 2 3.24 27.76 2.75
N GLU A 3 4.38 28.43 2.96
CA GLU A 3 5.69 27.97 2.48
C GLU A 3 6.13 26.61 3.05
N TYR A 4 5.57 26.23 4.20
CA TYR A 4 5.74 24.92 4.85
C TYR A 4 4.95 23.78 4.17
N GLU A 5 3.92 24.11 3.39
CA GLU A 5 3.04 23.12 2.74
C GLU A 5 3.58 22.64 1.39
N SER A 6 4.62 23.26 0.81
CA SER A 6 5.12 22.91 -0.52
C SER A 6 6.52 22.30 -0.54
N LYS A 7 7.29 22.44 0.55
CA LYS A 7 8.67 21.95 0.64
C LYS A 7 8.73 20.55 1.28
N LEU A 8 9.32 19.59 0.56
CA LEU A 8 9.61 18.26 1.08
C LEU A 8 10.59 18.34 2.28
N GLY A 9 10.31 17.60 3.35
CA GLY A 9 11.21 17.49 4.51
C GLY A 9 11.25 18.69 5.46
N VAL A 10 10.34 19.67 5.32
CA VAL A 10 10.25 20.80 6.24
C VAL A 10 9.30 20.47 7.39
N PHE A 11 9.79 20.63 8.61
CA PHE A 11 8.99 20.52 9.82
C PHE A 11 8.20 21.81 10.05
N ALA A 12 6.96 21.67 10.49
CA ALA A 12 6.18 22.76 11.04
C ALA A 12 6.85 23.29 12.33
N PRO A 13 6.56 24.53 12.77
CA PRO A 13 7.10 25.09 14.01
C PRO A 13 6.84 24.24 15.26
N ASP A 14 5.80 23.42 15.25
CA ASP A 14 5.42 22.48 16.31
C ASP A 14 6.02 21.07 16.14
N GLY A 15 6.91 20.87 15.15
CA GLY A 15 7.63 19.62 14.92
C GLY A 15 6.91 18.59 14.04
N ARG A 16 5.76 18.95 13.43
CA ARG A 16 4.99 18.04 12.59
C ARG A 16 5.49 18.00 11.14
N LEU A 17 5.40 16.83 10.52
CA LEU A 17 5.64 16.66 9.07
C LEU A 17 4.32 16.74 8.33
N ILE A 18 3.94 17.98 7.97
CA ILE A 18 2.65 18.30 7.37
C ILE A 18 2.36 17.43 6.12
N GLN A 19 3.37 17.15 5.29
CA GLN A 19 3.23 16.29 4.11
C GLN A 19 2.81 14.85 4.43
N VAL A 20 3.32 14.28 5.53
CA VAL A 20 2.95 12.92 5.97
C VAL A 20 1.50 12.90 6.44
N GLU A 21 1.07 13.95 7.11
CA GLU A 21 -0.31 14.07 7.59
C GLU A 21 -1.30 14.27 6.45
N TYR A 22 -0.96 15.06 5.43
CA TYR A 22 -1.77 15.16 4.22
C TYR A 22 -1.89 13.82 3.50
N ALA A 23 -0.78 13.08 3.36
CA ALA A 23 -0.82 11.74 2.77
C ALA A 23 -1.70 10.78 3.59
N GLN A 24 -1.65 10.86 4.93
CA GLN A 24 -2.50 10.06 5.80
C GLN A 24 -3.98 10.43 5.62
N ASN A 25 -4.29 11.73 5.58
CA ASN A 25 -5.65 12.22 5.34
C ASN A 25 -6.17 11.81 3.95
N ALA A 26 -5.34 11.82 2.92
CA ALA A 26 -5.71 11.33 1.60
C ALA A 26 -5.99 9.82 1.60
N SER A 27 -5.24 9.03 2.36
CA SER A 27 -5.52 7.60 2.54
C SER A 27 -6.84 7.34 3.27
N ASN A 28 -7.18 8.18 4.26
CA ASN A 28 -8.44 8.12 5.01
C ASN A 28 -9.67 8.46 4.13
N GLN A 29 -9.49 9.27 3.08
CA GLN A 29 -10.54 9.54 2.10
C GLN A 29 -10.77 8.37 1.13
N GLY A 30 -9.88 7.37 1.12
CA GLY A 30 -10.04 6.14 0.36
C GLY A 30 -11.29 5.34 0.78
N GLY A 31 -11.73 4.43 -0.10
CA GLY A 31 -12.84 3.54 0.23
C GLY A 31 -12.45 2.53 1.32
N THR A 32 -13.34 2.30 2.27
CA THR A 32 -13.07 1.51 3.48
C THR A 32 -12.73 0.05 3.16
N ILE A 33 -11.80 -0.52 3.94
CA ILE A 33 -11.42 -1.93 3.88
C ILE A 33 -11.47 -2.51 5.29
N VAL A 34 -12.05 -3.70 5.41
CA VAL A 34 -12.12 -4.49 6.65
C VAL A 34 -11.56 -5.88 6.37
N LEU A 35 -10.71 -6.35 7.28
CA LEU A 35 -10.06 -7.65 7.22
C LEU A 35 -10.38 -8.42 8.51
N GLN A 36 -10.85 -9.64 8.39
CA GLN A 36 -11.04 -10.55 9.52
C GLN A 36 -10.18 -11.79 9.30
N ALA A 37 -9.20 -11.99 10.17
CA ALA A 37 -8.44 -13.23 10.23
C ALA A 37 -9.25 -14.29 11.00
N LEU A 38 -9.35 -15.48 10.42
CA LEU A 38 -9.89 -16.71 11.01
C LEU A 38 -8.76 -17.74 11.07
N GLU A 39 -9.00 -18.90 11.69
CA GLU A 39 -7.97 -19.93 11.90
C GLU A 39 -7.28 -20.38 10.60
N SER A 40 -8.02 -20.49 9.49
CA SER A 40 -7.50 -20.99 8.21
C SER A 40 -7.78 -20.08 7.02
N LYS A 41 -8.42 -18.93 7.24
CA LYS A 41 -8.93 -18.05 6.17
C LYS A 41 -8.83 -16.60 6.57
N ILE A 42 -8.76 -15.73 5.57
CA ILE A 42 -8.88 -14.28 5.75
C ILE A 42 -10.09 -13.83 4.93
N VAL A 43 -11.03 -13.17 5.59
CA VAL A 43 -12.18 -12.53 4.92
C VAL A 43 -11.83 -11.07 4.67
N ILE A 44 -12.06 -10.63 3.44
CA ILE A 44 -11.79 -9.27 2.99
C ILE A 44 -13.10 -8.65 2.52
N CYS A 45 -13.47 -7.52 3.12
CA CYS A 45 -14.59 -6.70 2.68
C CYS A 45 -14.06 -5.31 2.33
N TYR A 46 -14.38 -4.81 1.14
CA TYR A 46 -13.95 -3.47 0.73
C TYR A 46 -15.02 -2.73 -0.06
N GLU A 47 -15.04 -1.42 0.13
CA GLU A 47 -15.92 -0.51 -0.58
C GLU A 47 -15.40 -0.25 -2.00
N ILE A 48 -16.31 -0.34 -2.98
CA ILE A 48 -16.07 0.09 -4.37
C ILE A 48 -16.92 1.34 -4.62
N ARG A 49 -16.26 2.49 -4.72
CA ARG A 49 -16.91 3.76 -5.07
C ARG A 49 -16.89 3.94 -6.58
N ASN A 50 -17.97 3.56 -7.25
CA ASN A 50 -18.16 3.84 -8.67
C ASN A 50 -18.97 5.14 -8.82
N THR A 51 -18.40 6.12 -9.51
CA THR A 51 -19.07 7.39 -9.83
C THR A 51 -19.97 7.29 -11.06
N ASN A 52 -19.77 6.29 -11.92
CA ASN A 52 -20.54 6.07 -13.13
C ASN A 52 -20.92 4.58 -13.27
N PRO A 53 -22.19 4.25 -13.53
CA PRO A 53 -22.65 2.86 -13.69
C PRO A 53 -22.02 2.10 -14.86
N LEU A 54 -21.42 2.81 -15.83
CA LEU A 54 -20.73 2.21 -16.97
C LEU A 54 -19.30 1.75 -16.65
N ILE A 55 -18.76 2.12 -15.48
CA ILE A 55 -17.41 1.73 -15.07
C ILE A 55 -17.45 0.30 -14.56
N ILE A 56 -16.69 -0.57 -15.23
CA ILE A 56 -16.43 -1.92 -14.73
C ILE A 56 -15.58 -1.80 -13.47
N PRO A 57 -16.09 -2.25 -12.31
CA PRO A 57 -15.36 -2.14 -11.06
C PRO A 57 -14.09 -3.00 -11.12
N MET A 58 -12.95 -2.38 -10.83
CA MET A 58 -11.67 -3.09 -10.73
C MET A 58 -11.42 -3.52 -9.29
N SER A 59 -10.78 -4.68 -9.13
CA SER A 59 -10.32 -5.16 -7.82
C SER A 59 -9.33 -4.17 -7.19
N LYS A 60 -9.44 -3.99 -5.86
CA LYS A 60 -8.43 -3.32 -5.04
C LYS A 60 -7.34 -4.28 -4.55
N ILE A 61 -7.53 -5.58 -4.78
CA ILE A 61 -6.62 -6.64 -4.36
C ILE A 61 -5.61 -6.87 -5.47
N HIS A 62 -4.34 -6.76 -5.11
CA HIS A 62 -3.18 -7.09 -5.93
C HIS A 62 -2.62 -8.43 -5.47
N THR A 63 -2.39 -9.36 -6.40
CA THR A 63 -1.70 -10.62 -6.12
C THR A 63 -0.21 -10.37 -6.11
N ILE A 64 0.47 -10.71 -5.03
CA ILE A 64 1.92 -10.54 -4.88
C ILE A 64 2.65 -11.85 -5.13
N ASP A 65 2.12 -12.94 -4.54
CA ASP A 65 2.63 -14.29 -4.75
C ASP A 65 1.46 -15.27 -4.68
N GLN A 66 1.12 -15.86 -5.83
CA GLN A 66 -0.04 -16.75 -5.93
C GLN A 66 0.22 -18.10 -5.28
N ASP A 67 1.42 -18.65 -5.41
CA ASP A 67 1.78 -19.96 -4.86
C ASP A 67 1.70 -19.95 -3.32
N ARG A 68 1.98 -18.78 -2.74
CA ARG A 68 2.01 -18.58 -1.30
C ARG A 68 0.77 -17.88 -0.74
N ASN A 69 -0.22 -17.60 -1.58
CA ASN A 69 -1.44 -16.87 -1.21
C ASN A 69 -1.15 -15.50 -0.54
N ILE A 70 -0.17 -14.76 -1.08
CA ILE A 70 0.16 -13.41 -0.61
C ILE A 70 -0.54 -12.37 -1.48
N TYR A 71 -1.34 -11.55 -0.84
CA TYR A 71 -2.13 -10.49 -1.46
C TYR A 71 -1.92 -9.16 -0.76
N MET A 72 -2.05 -8.07 -1.51
CA MET A 72 -2.04 -6.71 -0.99
C MET A 72 -3.35 -6.02 -1.33
N ILE A 73 -3.90 -5.27 -0.38
CA ILE A 73 -5.06 -4.40 -0.59
C ILE A 73 -4.73 -2.98 -0.10
N PHE A 74 -5.29 -1.95 -0.74
CA PHE A 74 -4.92 -0.56 -0.48
C PHE A 74 -6.13 0.36 -0.24
N SER A 75 -5.95 1.36 0.63
CA SER A 75 -6.86 2.51 0.78
C SER A 75 -6.13 3.80 0.39
N GLY A 76 -6.74 4.59 -0.50
CA GLY A 76 -6.17 5.83 -1.04
C GLY A 76 -6.01 5.77 -2.56
N PHE A 77 -4.93 6.36 -3.07
CA PHE A 77 -4.69 6.46 -4.51
C PHE A 77 -4.30 5.11 -5.13
N LYS A 78 -5.05 4.71 -6.17
CA LYS A 78 -4.77 3.47 -6.90
C LYS A 78 -3.41 3.48 -7.60
N ALA A 79 -3.00 4.62 -8.16
CA ALA A 79 -1.73 4.74 -8.87
C ALA A 79 -0.54 4.38 -7.96
N ASP A 80 -0.51 4.93 -6.74
CA ASP A 80 0.53 4.63 -5.76
C ASP A 80 0.52 3.14 -5.38
N SER A 81 -0.66 2.54 -5.25
CA SER A 81 -0.79 1.12 -4.91
C SER A 81 -0.19 0.20 -5.97
N LEU A 82 -0.27 0.58 -7.25
CA LEU A 82 0.28 -0.21 -8.36
C LEU A 82 1.81 -0.23 -8.29
N ILE A 83 2.44 0.93 -8.07
CA ILE A 83 3.90 1.04 -7.93
C ILE A 83 4.39 0.20 -6.74
N ILE A 84 3.66 0.24 -5.63
CA ILE A 84 4.00 -0.55 -4.44
C ILE A 84 3.80 -2.05 -4.70
N ALA A 85 2.75 -2.44 -5.42
CA ALA A 85 2.47 -3.84 -5.76
C ALA A 85 3.57 -4.42 -6.65
N ASP A 86 3.93 -3.71 -7.72
CA ASP A 86 5.00 -4.11 -8.63
C ASP A 86 6.32 -4.27 -7.86
N LYS A 87 6.62 -3.34 -6.96
CA LYS A 87 7.81 -3.44 -6.14
C LYS A 87 7.78 -4.61 -5.16
N ALA A 88 6.63 -4.93 -4.59
CA ALA A 88 6.47 -6.08 -3.72
C ALA A 88 6.73 -7.39 -4.48
N ILE A 89 6.22 -7.50 -5.71
CA ILE A 89 6.49 -8.64 -6.61
C ILE A 89 7.99 -8.75 -6.90
N ASP A 90 8.64 -7.64 -7.26
CA ASP A 90 10.09 -7.61 -7.48
C ASP A 90 10.87 -8.10 -6.25
N ILE A 91 10.49 -7.67 -5.04
CA ILE A 91 11.16 -8.07 -3.80
C ILE A 91 11.02 -9.59 -3.57
N VAL A 92 9.82 -10.14 -3.75
CA VAL A 92 9.56 -11.58 -3.60
C VAL A 92 10.38 -12.38 -4.62
N CYS A 93 10.30 -12.02 -5.90
CA CYS A 93 11.01 -12.70 -6.98
C CYS A 93 12.52 -12.65 -6.80
N ASN A 94 13.08 -11.49 -6.48
CA ASN A 94 14.51 -11.33 -6.26
C ASN A 94 14.99 -12.11 -5.03
N TYR A 95 14.22 -12.11 -3.94
CA TYR A 95 14.59 -12.87 -2.75
C TYR A 95 14.67 -14.37 -3.04
N LYS A 96 13.64 -14.90 -3.72
CA LYS A 96 13.59 -16.31 -4.12
C LYS A 96 14.71 -16.66 -5.09
N TYR A 97 14.99 -15.79 -6.06
CA TYR A 97 16.10 -15.99 -6.99
C TYR A 97 17.47 -16.03 -6.29
N SER A 98 17.73 -15.11 -5.36
CA SER A 98 19.05 -15.02 -4.69
C SER A 98 19.26 -16.05 -3.59
N THR A 99 18.21 -16.46 -2.89
CA THR A 99 18.33 -17.34 -1.71
C THR A 99 17.81 -18.75 -1.95
N SER A 100 17.07 -18.98 -3.05
CA SER A 100 16.29 -20.20 -3.27
C SER A 100 15.27 -20.51 -2.16
N GLU A 101 14.96 -19.51 -1.32
CA GLU A 101 14.00 -19.61 -0.22
C GLU A 101 12.86 -18.61 -0.40
N ASP A 102 11.73 -18.92 0.23
CA ASP A 102 10.55 -18.08 0.22
C ASP A 102 10.65 -16.95 1.28
N ILE A 103 10.42 -15.70 0.88
CA ILE A 103 10.53 -14.53 1.79
C ILE A 103 9.45 -14.57 2.89
N SER A 104 9.81 -14.34 4.15
CA SER A 104 8.79 -14.27 5.21
C SER A 104 7.93 -13.00 5.10
N LEU A 105 6.64 -13.10 5.46
CA LEU A 105 5.70 -11.96 5.44
C LEU A 105 6.22 -10.72 6.21
N PRO A 106 6.78 -10.86 7.44
CA PRO A 106 7.32 -9.71 8.18
C PRO A 106 8.51 -9.05 7.47
N ARG A 107 9.32 -9.82 6.74
CA ARG A 107 10.44 -9.29 5.97
C ARG A 107 9.96 -8.56 4.74
N LEU A 108 9.03 -9.15 3.98
CA LEU A 108 8.41 -8.50 2.82
C LEU A 108 7.80 -7.15 3.21
N ALA A 109 7.01 -7.11 4.30
CA ALA A 109 6.42 -5.87 4.80
C ALA A 109 7.47 -4.80 5.14
N ARG A 110 8.58 -5.21 5.77
CA ARG A 110 9.69 -4.31 6.12
C ARG A 110 10.40 -3.76 4.89
N ASP A 111 10.64 -4.59 3.89
CA ASP A 111 11.36 -4.19 2.67
C ASP A 111 10.49 -3.27 1.79
N ILE A 112 9.18 -3.52 1.72
CA ILE A 112 8.22 -2.58 1.11
C ILE A 112 8.19 -1.23 1.86
N ALA A 113 8.16 -1.26 3.20
CA ALA A 113 8.16 -0.03 4.00
C ALA A 113 9.43 0.82 3.80
N LYS A 114 10.60 0.17 3.65
CA LYS A 114 11.85 0.85 3.31
C LYS A 114 11.79 1.51 1.94
N TYR A 115 11.20 0.84 0.95
CA TYR A 115 11.01 1.42 -0.38
C TYR A 115 10.10 2.65 -0.37
N ASN A 116 9.00 2.61 0.39
CA ASN A 116 8.09 3.75 0.51
C ASN A 116 8.78 4.99 1.13
N LYS A 117 9.71 4.79 2.08
CA LYS A 117 10.54 5.88 2.64
C LYS A 117 11.50 6.52 1.63
N LEU A 118 11.83 5.85 0.53
CA LEU A 118 12.72 6.37 -0.51
C LEU A 118 11.98 7.15 -1.61
N LEU A 119 10.65 6.99 -1.68
CA LEU A 119 9.78 7.69 -2.64
C LEU A 119 9.21 9.01 -2.10
N ARG A 120 9.53 9.39 -0.86
CA ARG A 120 8.96 10.56 -0.16
C ARG A 120 10.04 11.41 0.48
#